data_AF-A0A7J2XYK2-F1
#
_entry.id   AF-A0A7J2XYK2-F1
#
_cell.length_a   1.000
_cell.length_b   1.000
_cell.length_c   1.000
_cell.angle_alpha   90.00
_cell.angle_beta   90.00
_cell.angle_gamma   90.00
#
_symmetry.space_group_name_H-M   'P 1'
#
loop_
_entity.id
_entity.type
_entity.pdbx_description
1 polymer ?
#
loop_
_entity_poly.entity_id
_entity_poly.type
_entity_poly.pdbx_seq_one_letter_code
_entity_poly.pdbx_strand_id
1 'polypeptide(L)'
;MPLNGIEKNEKFTERFLREIQNIQFLLEEIPIRNIDRKVVLGRVEGSSCPRIGAIDENGLIVIDRNLSVDEIDAVIKREAFISFLPEVNFPQIYDLAWFYSGHLGLWSKCPSRARLRTLPVYRSPEDFLSINPKNALNVMRSLTKSLISLWREGEEITLRKFLELFMAARGYPFIHMSKKEKRVLSSILYTLIHEGEAKIERLSIKSGLSLATVSRAVRDLVKKGIIVGPYVLYLSRLGLSTYLMELRNPKDGEIRFLDEFPFTYSAFITSSDIYYVNLLVPHQIEPLFKNLRGSGIRFGKRVALSFDMVQDPLTSPELVLGRMIDGYYSAKETPEELKELTSPRKPPISLDKRDLLALMEIEERGRVSRDQLRSMGLPNPAERFSKYRKAGIVVKGYFPTGLGMGEGIVFRIDAPFKDFLRIKGAFSRVCSVILSFTEGDLSGMTGVALVNGEIIGPLIRATKMLFRERLELMEPAVATGPSSWQVPVDLWNEEKQEFEFDLRSFIEVFSDRIKGS
;
A
#
# COMPACT_ATOMS: atom_id res chain seq x y z
N MET A 1 16.94 -41.17 -6.77
CA MET A 1 18.33 -40.88 -7.19
C MET A 1 19.24 -40.95 -5.96
N PRO A 2 20.47 -41.46 -6.03
CA PRO A 2 21.26 -41.76 -4.85
C PRO A 2 21.77 -40.47 -4.16
N LEU A 3 21.57 -40.42 -2.85
CA LEU A 3 21.96 -39.36 -1.89
C LEU A 3 23.49 -39.30 -1.71
N ASN A 4 24.25 -39.06 -2.77
CA ASN A 4 25.72 -38.92 -2.67
C ASN A 4 26.08 -37.56 -2.05
N GLY A 5 26.61 -37.56 -0.83
CA GLY A 5 27.21 -36.40 -0.19
C GLY A 5 26.42 -35.75 0.95
N ILE A 6 25.49 -36.47 1.60
CA ILE A 6 24.81 -36.02 2.81
C ILE A 6 25.65 -36.36 4.04
N GLU A 7 26.09 -35.33 4.76
CA GLU A 7 26.75 -35.48 6.05
C GLU A 7 25.69 -35.47 7.16
N LYS A 8 25.44 -36.64 7.77
CA LYS A 8 24.58 -36.74 8.96
C LYS A 8 25.28 -36.05 10.12
N ASN A 9 24.64 -35.05 10.72
CA ASN A 9 25.24 -34.31 11.82
C ASN A 9 24.22 -34.08 12.93
N GLU A 10 24.28 -34.91 13.98
CA GLU A 10 23.39 -34.88 15.14
C GLU A 10 23.35 -33.49 15.79
N LYS A 11 24.48 -32.77 15.76
CA LYS A 11 24.60 -31.41 16.29
C LYS A 11 23.66 -30.39 15.65
N PHE A 12 23.41 -30.46 14.34
CA PHE A 12 22.46 -29.54 13.68
C PHE A 12 21.02 -29.89 14.02
N THR A 13 20.72 -31.18 14.16
CA THR A 13 19.38 -31.65 14.59
C THR A 13 19.10 -31.21 16.03
N GLU A 14 20.07 -31.34 16.93
CA GLU A 14 19.96 -30.82 18.31
C GLU A 14 19.74 -29.30 18.35
N ARG A 15 20.47 -28.54 17.52
CA ARG A 15 20.28 -27.09 17.40
C ARG A 15 18.87 -26.73 16.93
N PHE A 16 18.37 -27.42 15.92
CA PHE A 16 17.00 -27.25 15.40
C PHE A 16 15.96 -27.49 16.49
N LEU A 17 16.07 -28.58 17.25
CA LEU A 17 15.14 -28.89 18.34
C LEU A 17 15.21 -27.87 19.49
N ARG A 18 16.42 -27.41 19.85
CA ARG A 18 16.57 -26.33 20.84
C ARG A 18 15.92 -25.04 20.36
N GLU A 19 16.04 -24.73 19.07
CA GLU A 19 15.43 -23.53 18.51
C GLU A 19 13.91 -23.62 18.47
N ILE A 20 13.33 -24.80 18.23
CA ILE A 20 11.88 -25.03 18.40
C ILE A 20 11.44 -24.72 19.83
N GLN A 21 12.19 -25.16 20.84
CA GLN A 21 11.88 -24.87 22.25
C GLN A 21 11.94 -23.36 22.55
N ASN A 22 12.94 -22.66 21.99
CA ASN A 22 13.05 -21.20 22.09
C ASN A 22 11.82 -20.52 21.48
N ILE A 23 11.42 -20.94 20.28
CA ILE A 23 10.26 -20.37 19.57
C ILE A 23 8.97 -20.66 20.32
N GLN A 24 8.80 -21.87 20.86
CA GLN A 24 7.65 -22.23 21.69
C GLN A 24 7.52 -21.31 22.91
N PHE A 25 8.63 -20.99 23.58
CA PHE A 25 8.63 -20.02 24.68
C PHE A 25 8.32 -18.59 24.19
N LEU A 26 8.91 -18.16 23.07
CA LEU A 26 8.73 -16.82 22.52
C LEU A 26 7.31 -16.57 21.98
N LEU A 27 6.69 -17.58 21.39
CA LEU A 27 5.35 -17.49 20.80
C LEU A 27 4.25 -17.91 21.78
N GLU A 28 4.58 -18.64 22.85
CA GLU A 28 3.61 -19.30 23.74
C GLU A 28 2.65 -20.21 22.95
N GLU A 29 3.17 -20.92 21.95
CA GLU A 29 2.44 -21.83 21.08
C GLU A 29 3.24 -23.10 20.86
N ILE A 30 2.56 -24.19 20.51
CA ILE A 30 3.19 -25.45 20.09
C ILE A 30 3.37 -25.49 18.57
N PRO A 31 4.40 -26.19 18.05
CA PRO A 31 4.54 -26.39 16.62
C PRO A 31 3.33 -27.15 16.06
N ILE A 32 2.86 -26.74 14.88
CA ILE A 32 1.71 -27.34 14.20
C ILE A 32 2.11 -28.27 13.04
N ARG A 33 3.39 -28.24 12.65
CA ARG A 33 3.96 -29.21 11.70
C ARG A 33 4.80 -30.25 12.43
N ASN A 34 5.07 -31.36 11.74
CA ASN A 34 5.98 -32.40 12.24
C ASN A 34 7.37 -31.82 12.56
N ILE A 35 7.88 -32.09 13.76
CA ILE A 35 9.20 -31.67 14.25
C ILE A 35 10.24 -32.80 14.26
N ASP A 36 9.84 -34.05 13.99
CA ASP A 36 10.70 -35.23 13.94
C ASP A 36 11.49 -35.28 12.62
N ARG A 37 12.21 -34.19 12.31
CA ARG A 37 13.02 -34.03 11.10
C ARG A 37 14.49 -34.03 11.45
N LYS A 38 15.32 -34.63 10.60
CA LYS A 38 16.78 -34.56 10.77
C LYS A 38 17.36 -33.47 9.90
N VAL A 39 18.26 -32.68 10.47
CA VAL A 39 18.99 -31.65 9.74
C VAL A 39 20.33 -32.20 9.28
N VAL A 40 20.61 -32.06 7.99
CA VAL A 40 21.83 -32.57 7.35
C VAL A 40 22.43 -31.54 6.41
N LEU A 41 23.74 -31.60 6.21
CA LEU A 41 24.41 -30.79 5.19
C LEU A 41 24.47 -31.59 3.88
N GLY A 42 24.12 -30.95 2.78
CA GLY A 42 24.14 -31.55 1.45
C GLY A 42 24.31 -30.50 0.36
N ARG A 43 24.25 -30.92 -0.91
CA ARG A 43 24.16 -29.98 -2.02
C ARG A 43 22.70 -29.65 -2.27
N VAL A 44 22.36 -28.37 -2.33
CA VAL A 44 21.02 -27.90 -2.71
C VAL A 44 21.11 -27.39 -4.15
N GLU A 45 20.63 -28.18 -5.10
CA GLU A 45 20.58 -27.77 -6.51
C GLU A 45 19.24 -27.08 -6.80
N GLY A 46 19.28 -25.88 -7.39
CA GLY A 46 18.08 -25.21 -7.90
C GLY A 46 17.12 -24.68 -6.83
N SER A 47 17.61 -23.94 -5.81
CA SER A 47 16.71 -23.34 -4.80
C SER A 47 15.69 -22.40 -5.47
N SER A 48 14.48 -22.90 -5.74
CA SER A 48 13.33 -22.09 -6.06
C SER A 48 13.07 -21.20 -4.85
N CYS A 49 13.02 -19.90 -5.08
CA CYS A 49 13.11 -18.89 -4.04
C CYS A 49 11.80 -18.76 -3.22
N PRO A 50 11.62 -19.62 -2.19
CA PRO A 50 11.28 -19.15 -0.83
C PRO A 50 12.17 -19.76 0.28
N ARG A 51 12.88 -20.87 0.00
CA ARG A 51 13.73 -21.64 0.94
C ARG A 51 15.20 -21.59 0.53
N ILE A 52 15.76 -20.38 0.37
CA ILE A 52 17.17 -20.25 -0.03
C ILE A 52 18.08 -21.05 0.91
N GLY A 53 18.88 -21.93 0.31
CA GLY A 53 19.87 -22.71 1.04
C GLY A 53 19.33 -23.94 1.77
N ALA A 54 18.05 -24.30 1.62
CA ALA A 54 17.48 -25.51 2.21
C ALA A 54 16.39 -26.16 1.36
N ILE A 55 16.31 -27.49 1.44
CA ILE A 55 15.18 -28.29 0.95
C ILE A 55 14.66 -29.21 2.06
N ASP A 56 13.38 -29.54 1.98
CA ASP A 56 12.67 -30.37 2.95
C ASP A 56 12.06 -31.54 2.20
N GLU A 57 12.71 -32.69 2.28
CA GLU A 57 12.35 -33.87 1.53
C GLU A 57 12.48 -35.11 2.42
N ASN A 58 11.46 -35.97 2.40
CA ASN A 58 11.48 -37.28 3.08
C ASN A 58 11.82 -37.19 4.58
N GLY A 59 11.35 -36.16 5.28
CA GLY A 59 11.62 -35.95 6.71
C GLY A 59 13.05 -35.45 7.01
N LEU A 60 13.78 -34.99 6.00
CA LEU A 60 15.10 -34.38 6.14
C LEU A 60 15.05 -32.91 5.73
N ILE A 61 15.65 -32.06 6.56
CA ILE A 61 15.99 -30.68 6.20
C ILE A 61 17.44 -30.72 5.70
N VAL A 62 17.65 -30.59 4.39
CA VAL A 62 18.97 -30.56 3.77
C VAL A 62 19.40 -29.11 3.57
N ILE A 63 20.43 -28.68 4.28
CA ILE A 63 21.01 -27.33 4.18
C ILE A 63 22.23 -27.36 3.26
N ASP A 64 22.39 -26.35 2.42
CA ASP A 64 23.53 -26.25 1.50
C ASP A 64 24.86 -26.15 2.28
N ARG A 65 25.74 -27.13 2.07
CA ARG A 65 27.08 -27.21 2.69
C ARG A 65 28.01 -26.06 2.30
N ASN A 66 27.69 -25.31 1.25
CA ASN A 66 28.50 -24.16 0.80
C ASN A 66 28.16 -22.86 1.54
N LEU A 67 27.14 -22.86 2.40
CA LEU A 67 26.81 -21.71 3.24
C LEU A 67 27.84 -21.52 4.34
N SER A 68 28.07 -20.26 4.72
CA SER A 68 28.85 -19.94 5.91
C SER A 68 28.16 -20.44 7.20
N VAL A 69 28.91 -20.54 8.30
CA VAL A 69 28.35 -20.97 9.59
C VAL A 69 27.18 -20.09 10.04
N ASP A 70 27.30 -18.77 9.87
CA ASP A 70 26.24 -17.82 10.22
C ASP A 70 24.99 -18.00 9.35
N GLU A 71 25.18 -18.29 8.05
CA GLU A 71 24.09 -18.58 7.12
C GLU A 71 23.40 -19.91 7.45
N ILE A 72 24.15 -20.95 7.81
CA ILE A 72 23.61 -22.24 8.26
C ILE A 72 22.76 -22.05 9.52
N ASP A 73 23.26 -21.33 10.52
CA ASP A 73 22.52 -21.07 11.76
C ASP A 73 21.24 -20.25 11.49
N ALA A 74 21.27 -19.28 10.58
CA ALA A 74 20.09 -18.54 10.15
C ALA A 74 19.05 -19.43 9.45
N VAL A 75 19.49 -20.35 8.60
CA VAL A 75 18.61 -21.32 7.92
C VAL A 75 17.97 -22.27 8.95
N ILE A 76 18.73 -22.75 9.94
CA ILE A 76 18.18 -23.59 11.03
C ILE A 76 17.07 -22.85 11.79
N LYS A 77 17.30 -21.59 12.17
CA LYS A 77 16.29 -20.76 12.84
C LYS A 77 15.01 -20.58 12.03
N ARG A 78 15.18 -20.32 10.73
CA ARG A 78 14.08 -20.18 9.79
C ARG A 78 13.27 -21.47 9.70
N GLU A 79 13.91 -22.62 9.46
CA GLU A 79 13.22 -23.91 9.33
C GLU A 79 12.54 -24.32 10.65
N ALA A 80 13.15 -24.02 11.81
CA ALA A 80 12.52 -24.21 13.10
C ALA A 80 11.22 -23.39 13.21
N PHE A 81 11.24 -22.11 12.81
CA PHE A 81 10.06 -21.24 12.84
C PHE A 81 8.96 -21.69 11.87
N ILE A 82 9.31 -22.24 10.72
CA ILE A 82 8.33 -22.80 9.76
C ILE A 82 7.45 -23.88 10.40
N SER A 83 7.95 -24.59 11.41
CA SER A 83 7.18 -25.61 12.13
C SER A 83 5.96 -25.05 12.88
N PHE A 84 5.90 -23.73 13.08
CA PHE A 84 4.77 -23.01 13.71
C PHE A 84 3.85 -22.34 12.69
N LEU A 85 4.16 -22.41 11.39
CA LEU A 85 3.38 -21.78 10.34
C LEU A 85 2.47 -22.79 9.65
N PRO A 86 1.25 -22.44 9.25
CA PRO A 86 0.37 -23.33 8.49
C PRO A 86 0.93 -23.59 7.09
N GLU A 87 0.60 -24.73 6.51
CA GLU A 87 0.96 -25.06 5.12
C GLU A 87 0.03 -24.32 4.15
N VAL A 88 0.63 -23.57 3.22
CA VAL A 88 -0.10 -22.72 2.26
C VAL A 88 0.59 -22.73 0.91
N ASN A 89 -0.12 -22.29 -0.13
CA ASN A 89 0.34 -22.26 -1.52
C ASN A 89 1.02 -20.94 -1.94
N PHE A 90 1.24 -20.01 -1.02
CA PHE A 90 1.90 -18.72 -1.30
C PHE A 90 3.20 -18.55 -0.50
N PRO A 91 4.29 -18.07 -1.12
CA PRO A 91 5.61 -18.03 -0.50
C PRO A 91 5.78 -16.97 0.59
N GLN A 92 4.94 -15.93 0.60
CA GLN A 92 5.06 -14.76 1.49
C GLN A 92 4.92 -15.13 2.97
N ILE A 93 4.24 -16.24 3.30
CA ILE A 93 4.14 -16.71 4.69
C ILE A 93 5.53 -16.96 5.30
N TYR A 94 6.51 -17.37 4.49
CA TYR A 94 7.85 -17.73 4.94
C TYR A 94 8.71 -16.50 5.25
N ASP A 95 8.26 -15.30 4.90
CA ASP A 95 8.92 -14.05 5.30
C ASP A 95 8.88 -13.85 6.81
N LEU A 96 7.86 -14.39 7.51
CA LEU A 96 7.83 -14.44 8.98
C LEU A 96 9.04 -15.19 9.55
N ALA A 97 9.37 -16.33 8.95
CA ALA A 97 10.50 -17.15 9.38
C ALA A 97 11.85 -16.48 9.07
N TRP A 98 11.94 -15.73 7.97
CA TRP A 98 13.10 -14.89 7.66
C TRP A 98 13.24 -13.70 8.59
N PHE A 99 12.13 -13.05 8.93
CA PHE A 99 12.12 -11.97 9.91
C PHE A 99 12.59 -12.46 11.28
N TYR A 100 12.14 -13.64 11.70
CA TYR A 100 12.60 -14.29 12.92
C TYR A 100 14.10 -14.62 12.89
N SER A 101 14.61 -15.18 11.79
CA SER A 101 16.03 -15.56 11.70
C SER A 101 16.97 -14.34 11.69
N GLY A 102 16.47 -13.17 11.27
CA GLY A 102 17.18 -11.89 11.30
C GLY A 102 18.31 -11.77 10.27
N HIS A 103 18.48 -12.74 9.37
CA HIS A 103 19.60 -12.77 8.42
C HIS A 103 19.25 -12.07 7.10
N LEU A 104 19.32 -10.72 7.11
CA LEU A 104 18.96 -9.87 5.97
C LEU A 104 19.73 -10.21 4.67
N GLY A 105 20.99 -10.65 4.77
CA GLY A 105 21.81 -10.97 3.59
C GLY A 105 21.32 -12.18 2.80
N LEU A 106 20.66 -13.15 3.46
CA LEU A 106 20.05 -14.30 2.79
C LEU A 106 18.64 -13.96 2.34
N TRP A 107 17.87 -13.29 3.22
CA TRP A 107 16.50 -12.89 2.90
C TRP A 107 16.44 -11.96 1.69
N SER A 108 17.37 -11.02 1.56
CA SER A 108 17.44 -10.10 0.41
C SER A 108 17.83 -10.79 -0.90
N LYS A 109 18.36 -12.02 -0.86
CA LYS A 109 18.54 -12.85 -2.07
C LYS A 109 17.21 -13.45 -2.54
N CYS A 110 16.19 -13.46 -1.68
CA CYS A 110 14.84 -13.95 -1.94
C CYS A 110 13.73 -12.95 -1.60
N PRO A 111 13.74 -11.76 -2.21
CA PRO A 111 12.66 -10.81 -1.97
C PRO A 111 11.35 -11.41 -2.47
N SER A 112 10.30 -11.25 -1.68
CA SER A 112 8.96 -11.62 -2.09
C SER A 112 8.14 -10.35 -2.33
N ARG A 113 7.24 -10.41 -3.30
CA ARG A 113 6.34 -9.31 -3.65
C ARG A 113 4.95 -9.87 -3.86
N ALA A 114 3.94 -9.16 -3.37
CA ALA A 114 2.54 -9.47 -3.65
C ALA A 114 1.79 -8.19 -3.98
N ARG A 115 0.84 -8.31 -4.92
CA ARG A 115 0.00 -7.20 -5.36
C ARG A 115 -1.45 -7.67 -5.37
N LEU A 116 -2.22 -7.16 -4.42
CA LEU A 116 -3.68 -7.22 -4.40
C LEU A 116 -4.16 -5.77 -4.52
N ARG A 117 -4.97 -5.43 -5.53
CA ARG A 117 -5.26 -4.01 -5.84
C ARG A 117 -6.01 -3.25 -4.76
N THR A 118 -6.70 -3.95 -3.87
CA THR A 118 -7.34 -3.32 -2.71
C THR A 118 -6.39 -3.12 -1.53
N LEU A 119 -5.17 -3.66 -1.58
CA LEU A 119 -4.14 -3.50 -0.54
C LEU A 119 -2.90 -2.77 -1.08
N PRO A 120 -2.09 -2.14 -0.20
CA PRO A 120 -0.76 -1.66 -0.56
C PRO A 120 0.13 -2.79 -1.09
N VAL A 121 1.09 -2.46 -1.97
CA VAL A 121 2.06 -3.45 -2.47
C VAL A 121 2.88 -4.00 -1.32
N TYR A 122 2.82 -5.31 -1.11
CA TYR A 122 3.65 -6.01 -0.15
C TYR A 122 5.04 -6.28 -0.74
N ARG A 123 6.08 -5.97 0.04
CA ARG A 123 7.50 -6.11 -0.32
C ARG A 123 8.31 -6.61 0.87
N SER A 124 8.86 -7.81 0.78
CA SER A 124 9.85 -8.31 1.73
C SER A 124 11.27 -8.14 1.16
N PRO A 125 12.26 -7.75 1.99
CA PRO A 125 12.20 -7.54 3.45
C PRO A 125 11.68 -6.16 3.89
N GLU A 126 11.46 -5.21 2.98
CA GLU A 126 11.27 -3.79 3.30
C GLU A 126 10.12 -3.52 4.28
N ASP A 127 8.97 -4.17 4.10
CA ASP A 127 7.80 -3.95 4.93
C ASP A 127 8.00 -4.45 6.37
N PHE A 128 8.82 -5.47 6.58
CA PHE A 128 9.19 -5.97 7.92
C PHE A 128 10.23 -5.07 8.59
N LEU A 129 11.17 -4.52 7.82
CA LEU A 129 12.16 -3.57 8.35
C LEU A 129 11.51 -2.27 8.85
N SER A 130 10.25 -2.01 8.49
CA SER A 130 9.45 -0.90 9.01
C SER A 130 8.77 -1.17 10.37
N ILE A 131 8.88 -2.39 10.89
CA ILE A 131 8.36 -2.74 12.23
C ILE A 131 9.25 -2.11 13.29
N ASN A 132 8.64 -1.45 14.28
CA ASN A 132 9.38 -0.93 15.43
C ASN A 132 10.11 -2.08 16.15
N PRO A 133 11.45 -2.03 16.32
CA PRO A 133 12.20 -3.10 16.97
C PRO A 133 11.69 -3.47 18.36
N LYS A 134 11.12 -2.51 19.11
CA LYS A 134 10.52 -2.76 20.43
C LYS A 134 9.27 -3.65 20.37
N ASN A 135 8.60 -3.67 19.22
CA ASN A 135 7.34 -4.41 19.03
C ASN A 135 7.54 -5.68 18.18
N ALA A 136 8.72 -5.89 17.59
CA ALA A 136 8.95 -6.98 16.63
C ALA A 136 8.48 -8.36 17.13
N LEU A 137 8.79 -8.70 18.40
CA LEU A 137 8.33 -9.95 19.01
C LEU A 137 6.80 -10.02 19.14
N ASN A 138 6.15 -8.94 19.57
CA ASN A 138 4.70 -8.88 19.70
C ASN A 138 4.00 -9.01 18.35
N VAL A 139 4.56 -8.41 17.29
CA VAL A 139 4.06 -8.54 15.91
C VAL A 139 4.17 -10.00 15.46
N MET A 140 5.35 -10.62 15.60
CA MET A 140 5.55 -12.03 15.25
C MET A 140 4.60 -12.96 16.00
N ARG A 141 4.48 -12.76 17.32
CA ARG A 141 3.61 -13.54 18.20
C ARG A 141 2.15 -13.39 17.79
N SER A 142 1.66 -12.16 17.63
CA SER A 142 0.25 -11.90 17.28
C SER A 142 -0.09 -12.48 15.91
N LEU A 143 0.75 -12.22 14.90
CA LEU A 143 0.53 -12.72 13.55
C LEU A 143 0.55 -14.26 13.50
N THR A 144 1.52 -14.90 14.17
CA THR A 144 1.61 -16.36 14.19
C THR A 144 0.43 -16.99 14.95
N LYS A 145 0.05 -16.45 16.11
CA LYS A 145 -1.13 -16.92 16.86
C LYS A 145 -2.41 -16.78 16.03
N SER A 146 -2.61 -15.67 15.33
CA SER A 146 -3.78 -15.48 14.46
C SER A 146 -3.82 -16.50 13.32
N LEU A 147 -2.68 -16.78 12.67
CA LEU A 147 -2.59 -17.80 11.63
C LEU A 147 -2.88 -19.21 12.17
N ILE A 148 -2.34 -19.55 13.35
CA ILE A 148 -2.61 -20.83 14.01
C ILE A 148 -4.09 -20.95 14.40
N SER A 149 -4.72 -19.89 14.89
CA SER A 149 -6.15 -19.90 15.26
C SER A 149 -7.02 -20.23 14.04
N LEU A 150 -6.82 -19.50 12.93
CA LEU A 150 -7.54 -19.77 11.68
C LEU A 150 -7.33 -21.21 11.20
N TRP A 151 -6.08 -21.70 11.25
CA TRP A 151 -5.79 -23.07 10.87
C TRP A 151 -6.49 -24.10 11.77
N ARG A 152 -6.53 -23.88 13.10
CA ARG A 152 -7.24 -24.76 14.05
C ARG A 152 -8.76 -24.76 13.85
N GLU A 153 -9.31 -23.65 13.38
CA GLU A 153 -10.73 -23.50 13.03
C GLU A 153 -11.08 -24.15 11.68
N GLY A 154 -10.09 -24.65 10.94
CA GLY A 154 -10.29 -25.24 9.60
C GLY A 154 -10.48 -24.21 8.50
N GLU A 155 -10.18 -22.93 8.78
CA GLU A 155 -10.27 -21.85 7.81
C GLU A 155 -9.14 -21.93 6.78
N GLU A 156 -9.48 -21.71 5.50
CA GLU A 156 -8.46 -21.56 4.46
C GLU A 156 -7.68 -20.26 4.69
N ILE A 157 -6.36 -20.38 4.79
CA ILE A 157 -5.44 -19.25 4.92
C ILE A 157 -4.98 -18.85 3.53
N THR A 158 -5.51 -17.73 3.06
CA THR A 158 -5.18 -17.14 1.75
C THR A 158 -4.10 -16.07 1.90
N LEU A 159 -3.45 -15.70 0.79
CA LEU A 159 -2.48 -14.59 0.77
C LEU A 159 -3.10 -13.29 1.28
N ARG A 160 -4.37 -13.02 0.94
CA ARG A 160 -5.13 -11.87 1.43
C ARG A 160 -5.23 -11.85 2.95
N LYS A 161 -5.75 -12.93 3.55
CA LYS A 161 -5.89 -13.04 5.02
C LYS A 161 -4.54 -12.84 5.71
N PHE A 162 -3.47 -13.44 5.17
CA PHE A 162 -2.11 -13.22 5.68
C PHE A 162 -1.69 -11.74 5.63
N LEU A 163 -1.90 -11.05 4.51
CA LEU A 163 -1.51 -9.64 4.36
C LEU A 163 -2.33 -8.71 5.26
N GLU A 164 -3.63 -8.94 5.42
CA GLU A 164 -4.50 -8.20 6.34
C GLU A 164 -4.05 -8.38 7.79
N LEU A 165 -3.82 -9.63 8.22
CA LEU A 165 -3.28 -9.92 9.55
C LEU A 165 -1.91 -9.29 9.76
N PHE A 166 -1.04 -9.30 8.73
CA PHE A 166 0.26 -8.67 8.80
C PHE A 166 0.16 -7.16 8.97
N MET A 167 -0.71 -6.48 8.20
CA MET A 167 -0.93 -5.05 8.34
C MET A 167 -1.55 -4.68 9.70
N ALA A 168 -2.52 -5.46 10.17
CA ALA A 168 -3.14 -5.27 11.47
C ALA A 168 -2.13 -5.47 12.62
N ALA A 169 -1.33 -6.54 12.57
CA ALA A 169 -0.36 -6.86 13.61
C ALA A 169 0.82 -5.89 13.62
N ARG A 170 1.34 -5.49 12.45
CA ARG A 170 2.49 -4.59 12.36
C ARG A 170 2.12 -3.15 12.74
N GLY A 171 0.83 -2.78 12.64
CA GLY A 171 0.35 -1.40 12.75
C GLY A 171 0.82 -0.53 11.60
N TYR A 172 0.82 0.79 11.78
CA TYR A 172 1.33 1.68 10.76
C TYR A 172 2.87 1.63 10.68
N PRO A 173 3.47 1.59 9.48
CA PRO A 173 4.93 1.45 9.34
C PRO A 173 5.69 2.59 10.03
N PHE A 174 6.62 2.22 10.90
CA PHE A 174 7.50 3.16 11.60
C PHE A 174 8.68 3.53 10.72
N ILE A 175 8.59 4.70 10.05
CA ILE A 175 9.65 5.17 9.17
C ILE A 175 10.42 6.31 9.83
N HIS A 176 11.68 6.05 10.18
CA HIS A 176 12.54 7.08 10.74
C HIS A 176 12.91 8.13 9.67
N MET A 177 12.60 9.40 9.95
CA MET A 177 13.00 10.55 9.14
C MET A 177 13.90 11.50 9.94
N SER A 178 15.06 11.82 9.38
CA SER A 178 15.96 12.84 9.87
C SER A 178 15.35 14.24 9.76
N LYS A 179 15.79 15.19 10.59
CA LYS A 179 15.33 16.60 10.57
C LYS A 179 15.38 17.22 9.16
N LYS A 180 16.37 16.83 8.35
CA LYS A 180 16.56 17.31 6.97
C LYS A 180 15.48 16.75 6.04
N GLU A 181 15.20 15.45 6.11
CA GLU A 181 14.12 14.81 5.36
C GLU A 181 12.76 15.43 5.70
N LYS A 182 12.49 15.64 7.00
CA LYS A 182 11.25 16.30 7.46
C LYS A 182 11.10 17.70 6.82
N ARG A 183 12.15 18.52 6.89
CA ARG A 183 12.15 19.88 6.33
C ARG A 183 11.96 19.90 4.82
N VAL A 184 12.57 18.95 4.11
CA VAL A 184 12.41 18.82 2.65
C VAL A 184 11.00 18.36 2.29
N LEU A 185 10.43 17.40 3.03
CA LEU A 185 9.05 16.96 2.85
C LEU A 185 8.07 18.13 3.03
N SER A 186 8.22 18.93 4.10
CA SER A 186 7.39 20.13 4.30
C SER A 186 7.50 21.11 3.13
N SER A 187 8.71 21.33 2.59
CA SER A 187 8.89 22.16 1.40
C SER A 187 8.23 21.58 0.14
N ILE A 188 8.25 20.25 -0.04
CA ILE A 188 7.56 19.57 -1.14
C ILE A 188 6.06 19.82 -1.05
N LEU A 189 5.46 19.56 0.11
CA LEU A 189 4.02 19.72 0.36
C LEU A 189 3.57 21.15 0.11
N TYR A 190 4.30 22.13 0.64
CA TYR A 190 4.04 23.54 0.38
C TYR A 190 4.09 23.86 -1.12
N THR A 191 5.12 23.37 -1.82
CA THR A 191 5.30 23.65 -3.26
C THR A 191 4.20 23.03 -4.11
N LEU A 192 3.77 21.79 -3.80
CA LEU A 192 2.67 21.13 -4.49
C LEU A 192 1.35 21.92 -4.38
N ILE A 193 1.05 22.45 -3.19
CA ILE A 193 -0.21 23.16 -2.92
C ILE A 193 -0.21 24.55 -3.57
N HIS A 194 0.94 25.24 -3.60
CA HIS A 194 0.97 26.67 -3.93
C HIS A 194 1.68 27.04 -5.23
N GLU A 195 2.61 26.22 -5.72
CA GLU A 195 3.60 26.67 -6.72
C GLU A 195 3.87 25.67 -7.86
N GLY A 196 3.18 24.52 -7.86
CA GLY A 196 3.27 23.48 -8.88
C GLY A 196 4.54 22.60 -8.76
N GLU A 197 5.42 22.65 -9.75
CA GLU A 197 6.54 21.70 -9.86
C GLU A 197 7.62 21.89 -8.78
N ALA A 198 7.89 20.83 -8.02
CA ALA A 198 8.89 20.76 -6.96
C ALA A 198 10.32 20.57 -7.49
N LYS A 199 10.90 21.60 -8.10
CA LYS A 199 12.32 21.61 -8.52
C LYS A 199 13.27 21.66 -7.32
N ILE A 200 14.41 20.96 -7.38
CA ILE A 200 15.38 20.87 -6.27
C ILE A 200 15.87 22.26 -5.84
N GLU A 201 16.03 23.19 -6.78
CA GLU A 201 16.45 24.56 -6.52
C GLU A 201 15.43 25.32 -5.69
N ARG A 202 14.13 25.18 -6.02
CA ARG A 202 13.04 25.78 -5.24
C ARG A 202 12.94 25.16 -3.85
N LEU A 203 13.05 23.83 -3.77
CA LEU A 203 13.06 23.11 -2.51
C LEU A 203 14.24 23.54 -1.63
N SER A 204 15.41 23.79 -2.21
CA SER A 204 16.61 24.30 -1.51
C SER A 204 16.38 25.68 -0.90
N ILE A 205 15.78 26.62 -1.66
CA ILE A 205 15.42 27.94 -1.16
C ILE A 205 14.43 27.83 0.01
N LYS A 206 13.32 27.10 -0.17
CA LYS A 206 12.26 26.98 0.87
C LYS A 206 12.74 26.25 2.12
N SER A 207 13.53 25.20 1.92
CA SER A 207 14.09 24.43 3.01
C SER A 207 15.29 25.10 3.67
N GLY A 208 15.88 26.16 3.09
CA GLY A 208 17.14 26.73 3.57
C GLY A 208 18.29 25.73 3.63
N LEU A 209 18.23 24.62 2.87
CA LEU A 209 19.26 23.59 2.80
C LEU A 209 19.99 23.67 1.46
N SER A 210 21.24 23.19 1.41
CA SER A 210 22.00 23.11 0.16
C SER A 210 21.36 22.14 -0.85
N LEU A 211 21.54 22.39 -2.15
CA LEU A 211 21.06 21.54 -3.24
C LEU A 211 21.43 20.06 -3.06
N ALA A 212 22.68 19.79 -2.67
CA ALA A 212 23.17 18.42 -2.45
C ALA A 212 22.49 17.73 -1.26
N THR A 213 22.11 18.48 -0.23
CA THR A 213 21.37 17.97 0.93
C THR A 213 19.93 17.67 0.55
N VAL A 214 19.27 18.58 -0.18
CA VAL A 214 17.92 18.36 -0.68
C VAL A 214 17.85 17.16 -1.61
N SER A 215 18.78 17.05 -2.56
CA SER A 215 18.84 15.93 -3.51
C SER A 215 18.99 14.57 -2.79
N ARG A 216 19.83 14.50 -1.74
CA ARG A 216 19.95 13.31 -0.89
C ARG A 216 18.66 13.01 -0.13
N ALA A 217 18.11 14.00 0.56
CA ALA A 217 16.87 13.84 1.32
C ALA A 217 15.68 13.40 0.42
N VAL A 218 15.55 13.96 -0.78
CA VAL A 218 14.54 13.54 -1.76
C VAL A 218 14.76 12.08 -2.17
N ARG A 219 15.99 11.69 -2.46
CA ARG A 219 16.32 10.30 -2.81
C ARG A 219 15.97 9.34 -1.67
N ASP A 220 16.27 9.72 -0.43
CA ASP A 220 15.99 8.90 0.74
C ASP A 220 14.48 8.80 1.00
N LEU A 221 13.72 9.89 0.84
CA LEU A 221 12.26 9.90 0.92
C LEU A 221 11.61 9.02 -0.16
N VAL A 222 12.11 9.05 -1.40
CA VAL A 222 11.67 8.17 -2.49
C VAL A 222 12.02 6.71 -2.17
N LYS A 223 13.24 6.43 -1.72
CA LYS A 223 13.69 5.09 -1.33
C LYS A 223 12.83 4.51 -0.20
N LYS A 224 12.41 5.34 0.75
CA LYS A 224 11.51 4.98 1.86
C LYS A 224 10.04 4.88 1.43
N GLY A 225 9.69 5.25 0.21
CA GLY A 225 8.30 5.24 -0.29
C GLY A 225 7.40 6.29 0.35
N ILE A 226 7.95 7.30 1.06
CA ILE A 226 7.18 8.40 1.66
C ILE A 226 6.64 9.34 0.58
N ILE A 227 7.42 9.49 -0.50
CA ILE A 227 7.02 10.23 -1.70
C ILE A 227 7.25 9.38 -2.95
N VAL A 228 6.45 9.62 -3.98
CA VAL A 228 6.69 9.15 -5.36
C VAL A 228 7.08 10.31 -6.25
N GLY A 229 7.82 10.04 -7.33
CA GLY A 229 8.31 11.05 -8.27
C GLY A 229 9.74 10.76 -8.74
N PRO A 230 10.39 11.67 -9.49
CA PRO A 230 9.99 13.03 -9.85
C PRO A 230 8.92 13.14 -10.95
N TYR A 231 8.45 12.03 -11.53
CA TYR A 231 7.36 12.05 -12.51
C TYR A 231 6.19 11.22 -12.01
N VAL A 232 4.97 11.72 -12.23
CA VAL A 232 3.72 11.04 -11.91
C VAL A 232 2.75 11.14 -13.07
N LEU A 233 1.83 10.19 -13.16
CA LEU A 233 0.79 10.20 -14.18
C LEU A 233 -0.42 11.01 -13.72
N TYR A 234 -0.97 11.82 -14.62
CA TYR A 234 -2.24 12.48 -14.41
C TYR A 234 -3.34 11.69 -15.13
N LEU A 235 -3.99 10.78 -14.40
CA LEU A 235 -4.87 9.73 -14.94
C LEU A 235 -6.03 10.27 -15.80
N SER A 236 -6.54 11.46 -15.50
CA SER A 236 -7.58 12.13 -16.29
C SER A 236 -7.15 12.43 -17.73
N ARG A 237 -5.85 12.64 -17.97
CA ARG A 237 -5.25 12.84 -19.30
C ARG A 237 -5.04 11.53 -20.06
N LEU A 238 -5.24 10.39 -19.39
CA LEU A 238 -5.36 9.07 -19.99
C LEU A 238 -6.82 8.65 -20.20
N GLY A 239 -7.77 9.56 -19.98
CA GLY A 239 -9.19 9.28 -20.14
C GLY A 239 -9.80 8.47 -18.98
N LEU A 240 -9.18 8.48 -17.80
CA LEU A 240 -9.65 7.76 -16.61
C LEU A 240 -10.16 8.74 -15.56
N SER A 241 -11.37 8.52 -15.05
CA SER A 241 -11.91 9.22 -13.89
C SER A 241 -11.90 8.35 -12.65
N THR A 242 -11.77 8.97 -11.48
CA THR A 242 -11.83 8.24 -10.21
C THR A 242 -13.25 8.23 -9.65
N TYR A 243 -13.79 7.04 -9.44
CA TYR A 243 -15.01 6.81 -8.67
C TYR A 243 -14.64 6.20 -7.33
N LEU A 244 -15.32 6.63 -6.27
CA LEU A 244 -15.27 5.98 -4.98
C LEU A 244 -16.48 5.07 -4.87
N MET A 245 -16.23 3.79 -4.61
CA MET A 245 -17.24 2.78 -4.32
C MET A 245 -17.20 2.45 -2.83
N GLU A 246 -18.31 2.63 -2.13
CA GLU A 246 -18.50 2.06 -0.79
C GLU A 246 -19.14 0.68 -0.93
N LEU A 247 -18.49 -0.33 -0.38
CA LEU A 247 -18.95 -1.71 -0.36
C LEU A 247 -18.96 -2.20 1.10
N ARG A 248 -20.14 -2.58 1.59
CA ARG A 248 -20.34 -3.04 2.99
C ARG A 248 -20.50 -4.54 3.04
N ASN A 249 -19.78 -5.21 3.94
CA ASN A 249 -19.80 -6.66 4.13
C ASN A 249 -19.61 -7.39 2.78
N PRO A 250 -18.48 -7.17 2.08
CA PRO A 250 -18.23 -7.82 0.80
C PRO A 250 -18.17 -9.34 0.91
N LYS A 251 -18.64 -10.05 -0.12
CA LYS A 251 -18.44 -11.49 -0.27
C LYS A 251 -17.02 -11.75 -0.77
N ASP A 252 -16.44 -12.90 -0.44
CA ASP A 252 -15.08 -13.26 -0.90
C ASP A 252 -14.90 -13.18 -2.43
N GLY A 253 -15.94 -13.53 -3.19
CA GLY A 253 -15.92 -13.41 -4.66
C GLY A 253 -15.79 -11.95 -5.14
N GLU A 254 -16.44 -11.02 -4.45
CA GLU A 254 -16.38 -9.58 -4.75
C GLU A 254 -14.98 -9.03 -4.44
N ILE A 255 -14.39 -9.45 -3.30
CA ILE A 255 -13.04 -9.04 -2.90
C ILE A 255 -12.01 -9.56 -3.90
N ARG A 256 -12.06 -10.86 -4.24
CA ARG A 256 -11.15 -11.48 -5.22
C ARG A 256 -11.23 -10.78 -6.57
N PHE A 257 -12.45 -10.49 -7.03
CA PHE A 257 -12.63 -9.73 -8.27
C PHE A 257 -11.94 -8.36 -8.18
N LEU A 258 -12.17 -7.59 -7.12
CA LEU A 258 -11.56 -6.26 -6.97
C LEU A 258 -10.03 -6.28 -6.90
N ASP A 259 -9.43 -7.33 -6.34
CA ASP A 259 -7.99 -7.50 -6.29
C ASP A 259 -7.35 -7.69 -7.67
N GLU A 260 -8.05 -8.44 -8.51
CA GLU A 260 -7.61 -8.79 -9.84
C GLU A 260 -8.07 -7.77 -10.89
N PHE A 261 -9.09 -6.97 -10.57
CA PHE A 261 -9.70 -6.03 -11.50
C PHE A 261 -8.73 -4.88 -11.87
N PRO A 262 -8.31 -4.77 -13.15
CA PRO A 262 -7.27 -3.81 -13.55
C PRO A 262 -7.57 -2.33 -13.32
N PHE A 263 -8.84 -1.99 -13.08
CA PHE A 263 -9.27 -0.63 -12.80
C PHE A 263 -9.48 -0.32 -11.31
N THR A 264 -9.21 -1.28 -10.42
CA THR A 264 -9.09 -1.00 -8.98
C THR A 264 -7.78 -0.26 -8.73
N TYR A 265 -7.88 1.02 -8.34
CA TYR A 265 -6.70 1.85 -8.06
C TYR A 265 -6.15 1.59 -6.66
N SER A 266 -7.01 1.72 -5.65
CA SER A 266 -6.65 1.53 -4.25
C SER A 266 -7.92 1.31 -3.43
N ALA A 267 -7.79 0.86 -2.19
CA ALA A 267 -8.91 0.87 -1.25
C ALA A 267 -8.48 1.37 0.14
N PHE A 268 -9.46 1.86 0.89
CA PHE A 268 -9.38 2.03 2.34
C PHE A 268 -10.32 1.01 2.98
N ILE A 269 -9.77 0.14 3.83
CA ILE A 269 -10.53 -0.93 4.49
C ILE A 269 -10.66 -0.59 5.96
N THR A 270 -11.89 -0.53 6.45
CA THR A 270 -12.21 -0.22 7.85
C THR A 270 -12.15 -1.48 8.72
N SER A 271 -12.05 -1.30 10.04
CA SER A 271 -12.13 -2.42 10.99
C SER A 271 -13.46 -3.17 10.96
N SER A 272 -14.54 -2.54 10.48
CA SER A 272 -15.86 -3.16 10.33
C SER A 272 -16.12 -3.69 8.93
N ASP A 273 -15.06 -4.00 8.17
CA ASP A 273 -15.14 -4.64 6.86
C ASP A 273 -15.92 -3.83 5.79
N ILE A 274 -15.91 -2.50 5.92
CA ILE A 274 -16.36 -1.56 4.88
C ILE A 274 -15.16 -1.19 4.00
N TYR A 275 -15.34 -1.34 2.69
CA TYR A 275 -14.34 -1.02 1.67
C TYR A 275 -14.73 0.28 0.97
N TYR A 276 -13.81 1.24 0.96
CA TYR A 276 -13.87 2.42 0.13
C TYR A 276 -12.87 2.29 -1.01
N VAL A 277 -13.34 1.80 -2.16
CA VAL A 277 -12.51 1.43 -3.31
C VAL A 277 -12.47 2.58 -4.31
N ASN A 278 -11.28 3.06 -4.64
CA ASN A 278 -11.06 3.97 -5.74
C ASN A 278 -10.98 3.17 -7.05
N LEU A 279 -11.95 3.36 -7.94
CA LEU A 279 -12.01 2.76 -9.27
C LEU A 279 -11.61 3.80 -10.33
N LEU A 280 -10.84 3.38 -11.33
CA LEU A 280 -10.53 4.19 -12.52
C LEU A 280 -11.50 3.82 -13.64
N VAL A 281 -12.51 4.65 -13.86
CA VAL A 281 -13.52 4.42 -14.89
C VAL A 281 -13.13 5.18 -16.16
N PRO A 282 -12.96 4.51 -17.31
CA PRO A 282 -12.74 5.17 -18.57
C PRO A 282 -13.90 6.09 -18.96
N HIS A 283 -13.58 7.26 -19.52
CA HIS A 283 -14.55 8.33 -19.82
C HIS A 283 -15.77 7.87 -20.63
N GLN A 284 -15.56 6.94 -21.57
CA GLN A 284 -16.61 6.41 -22.43
C GLN A 284 -17.62 5.53 -21.69
N ILE A 285 -17.24 4.96 -20.54
CA ILE A 285 -18.11 4.12 -19.71
C ILE A 285 -18.80 4.92 -18.60
N GLU A 286 -18.30 6.12 -18.28
CA GLU A 286 -18.88 6.95 -17.21
C GLU A 286 -20.40 7.11 -17.27
N PRO A 287 -21.05 7.36 -18.44
CA PRO A 287 -22.51 7.53 -18.47
C PRO A 287 -23.26 6.29 -17.99
N LEU A 288 -22.75 5.09 -18.29
CA LEU A 288 -23.32 3.82 -17.83
C LEU A 288 -23.02 3.61 -16.34
N PHE A 289 -21.78 3.88 -15.94
CA PHE A 289 -21.30 3.66 -14.57
C PHE A 289 -22.00 4.56 -13.55
N LYS A 290 -22.30 5.83 -13.91
CA LYS A 290 -23.02 6.79 -13.05
C LYS A 290 -24.43 6.33 -12.66
N ASN A 291 -25.03 5.46 -13.47
CA ASN A 291 -26.38 4.97 -13.25
C ASN A 291 -26.41 3.69 -12.38
N LEU A 292 -25.25 3.08 -12.11
CA LEU A 292 -25.17 1.93 -11.22
C LEU A 292 -25.53 2.36 -9.79
N ARG A 293 -26.57 1.73 -9.24
CA ARG A 293 -27.03 1.93 -7.87
C ARG A 293 -27.53 0.61 -7.31
N GLY A 294 -27.57 0.48 -5.99
CA GLY A 294 -28.38 -0.56 -5.38
C GLY A 294 -28.12 -0.79 -3.90
N SER A 295 -28.49 -1.97 -3.39
CA SER A 295 -28.43 -2.29 -1.96
C SER A 295 -27.02 -2.73 -1.56
N GLY A 296 -26.42 -2.00 -0.62
CA GLY A 296 -25.11 -2.35 -0.06
C GLY A 296 -23.91 -1.97 -0.93
N ILE A 297 -24.13 -1.15 -1.97
CA ILE A 297 -23.10 -0.54 -2.80
C ILE A 297 -23.49 0.91 -3.12
N ARG A 298 -22.59 1.87 -2.87
CA ARG A 298 -22.80 3.28 -3.22
C ARG A 298 -21.63 3.77 -4.06
N PHE A 299 -21.93 4.56 -5.09
CA PHE A 299 -20.92 5.13 -5.99
C PHE A 299 -20.93 6.65 -5.96
N GLY A 300 -19.75 7.25 -5.98
CA GLY A 300 -19.58 8.69 -6.13
C GLY A 300 -18.40 9.02 -7.03
N LYS A 301 -18.62 9.86 -8.04
CA LYS A 301 -17.52 10.39 -8.86
C LYS A 301 -16.71 11.35 -7.99
N ARG A 302 -15.41 11.15 -7.88
CA ARG A 302 -14.53 12.08 -7.17
C ARG A 302 -14.40 13.36 -7.99
N VAL A 303 -14.85 14.48 -7.42
CA VAL A 303 -14.77 15.80 -8.04
C VAL A 303 -13.78 16.73 -7.33
N ALA A 304 -13.26 16.35 -6.17
CA ALA A 304 -12.11 17.01 -5.58
C ALA A 304 -11.28 16.04 -4.73
N LEU A 305 -9.98 16.30 -4.68
CA LEU A 305 -9.02 15.64 -3.81
C LEU A 305 -8.19 16.72 -3.14
N SER A 306 -8.03 16.62 -1.82
CA SER A 306 -7.11 17.46 -1.08
C SER A 306 -6.39 16.61 -0.05
N PHE A 307 -5.18 17.00 0.27
CA PHE A 307 -4.41 16.36 1.31
C PHE A 307 -3.61 17.40 2.07
N ASP A 308 -3.28 17.06 3.30
CA ASP A 308 -2.37 17.81 4.14
C ASP A 308 -1.57 16.82 4.96
N MET A 309 -0.26 16.99 4.97
CA MET A 309 0.63 16.01 5.59
C MET A 309 1.38 16.73 6.69
N VAL A 310 0.86 16.54 7.90
CA VAL A 310 1.40 17.08 9.14
C VAL A 310 2.12 15.94 9.85
N GLN A 311 3.44 16.02 9.89
CA GLN A 311 4.23 15.03 10.60
C GLN A 311 4.25 15.34 12.09
N ASP A 312 3.82 14.36 12.89
CA ASP A 312 3.91 14.37 14.35
C ASP A 312 3.47 15.72 14.96
N PRO A 313 2.21 16.15 14.72
CA PRO A 313 1.69 17.30 15.43
C PRO A 313 1.67 16.94 16.90
N LEU A 314 2.69 17.37 17.64
CA LEU A 314 2.74 17.32 19.10
C LEU A 314 1.53 18.12 19.61
N THR A 315 0.42 17.42 19.73
CA THR A 315 -0.87 17.92 20.12
C THR A 315 -1.24 17.15 21.34
N SER A 316 -1.18 17.84 22.48
CA SER A 316 -1.71 17.29 23.72
C SER A 316 -3.17 16.87 23.49
N PRO A 317 -3.57 15.65 23.91
CA PRO A 317 -4.93 15.13 23.76
C PRO A 317 -6.05 16.14 24.09
N GLU A 318 -5.82 16.99 25.08
CA GLU A 318 -6.77 17.99 25.59
C GLU A 318 -7.02 19.14 24.61
N LEU A 319 -6.06 19.42 23.71
CA LEU A 319 -6.12 20.53 22.76
C LEU A 319 -6.76 20.15 21.42
N VAL A 320 -7.03 18.85 21.19
CA VAL A 320 -7.48 18.35 19.89
C VAL A 320 -8.79 19.02 19.45
N LEU A 321 -9.80 19.08 20.32
CA LEU A 321 -11.09 19.68 19.99
C LEU A 321 -10.96 21.17 19.66
N GLY A 322 -10.26 21.95 20.49
CA GLY A 322 -10.07 23.38 20.28
C GLY A 322 -9.35 23.66 18.95
N ARG A 323 -8.27 22.92 18.66
CA ARG A 323 -7.52 23.06 17.40
C ARG A 323 -8.34 22.70 16.16
N MET A 324 -9.18 21.66 16.24
CA MET A 324 -10.07 21.30 15.13
C MET A 324 -11.11 22.39 14.88
N ILE A 325 -11.71 22.95 15.94
CA ILE A 325 -12.65 24.08 15.85
C ILE A 325 -11.96 25.28 15.18
N ASP A 326 -10.78 25.67 15.67
CA ASP A 326 -10.01 26.78 15.10
C ASP A 326 -9.66 26.53 13.62
N GLY A 327 -9.27 25.30 13.28
CA GLY A 327 -8.99 24.89 11.90
C GLY A 327 -10.20 25.01 10.98
N TYR A 328 -11.37 24.59 11.46
CA TYR A 328 -12.62 24.65 10.71
C TYR A 328 -13.04 26.09 10.41
N TYR A 329 -13.05 26.96 11.43
CA TYR A 329 -13.55 28.33 11.29
C TYR A 329 -12.53 29.31 10.69
N SER A 330 -11.22 29.03 10.80
CA SER A 330 -10.19 29.83 10.13
C SER A 330 -10.09 29.56 8.61
N ALA A 331 -10.58 28.41 8.16
CA ALA A 331 -10.63 28.06 6.74
C ALA A 331 -11.78 28.76 6.02
N LYS A 332 -11.50 29.25 4.81
CA LYS A 332 -12.52 29.83 3.93
C LYS A 332 -13.43 28.74 3.37
N GLU A 333 -14.64 29.14 2.94
CA GLU A 333 -15.48 28.28 2.12
C GLU A 333 -14.74 27.88 0.85
N THR A 334 -15.01 26.66 0.42
CA THR A 334 -14.41 26.08 -0.78
C THR A 334 -15.07 26.71 -2.00
N PRO A 335 -14.32 27.42 -2.85
CA PRO A 335 -14.85 27.94 -4.10
C PRO A 335 -15.27 26.79 -5.03
N GLU A 336 -16.42 26.88 -5.68
CA GLU A 336 -16.92 25.84 -6.60
C GLU A 336 -15.96 25.58 -7.77
N GLU A 337 -15.13 26.56 -8.14
CA GLU A 337 -14.09 26.42 -9.17
C GLU A 337 -12.99 25.42 -8.79
N LEU A 338 -12.89 25.05 -7.50
CA LEU A 338 -11.97 24.00 -7.02
C LEU A 338 -12.50 22.58 -7.20
N LYS A 339 -13.76 22.39 -7.64
CA LYS A 339 -14.16 21.08 -8.18
C LYS A 339 -13.27 20.82 -9.39
N GLU A 340 -12.40 19.83 -9.30
CA GLU A 340 -11.43 19.52 -10.34
C GLU A 340 -12.13 19.29 -11.69
N LEU A 341 -11.68 20.10 -12.64
CA LEU A 341 -11.91 20.20 -14.08
C LEU A 341 -11.73 18.91 -14.93
N THR A 342 -11.65 17.72 -14.34
CA THR A 342 -11.39 16.52 -15.12
C THR A 342 -12.70 15.84 -15.52
N SER A 343 -13.37 16.45 -16.50
CA SER A 343 -14.07 15.62 -17.48
C SER A 343 -12.96 14.80 -18.14
N PRO A 344 -12.87 13.49 -17.85
CA PRO A 344 -11.85 12.67 -18.48
C PRO A 344 -12.10 12.74 -19.98
N ARG A 345 -11.05 12.98 -20.75
CA ARG A 345 -11.11 13.09 -22.21
C ARG A 345 -10.19 12.05 -22.79
N LYS A 346 -10.44 11.66 -24.03
CA LYS A 346 -9.43 10.95 -24.83
C LYS A 346 -8.06 11.62 -24.67
N PRO A 347 -6.97 10.84 -24.61
CA PRO A 347 -5.64 11.42 -24.51
C PRO A 347 -5.43 12.46 -25.61
N PRO A 348 -4.80 13.60 -25.31
CA PRO A 348 -4.62 14.69 -26.27
C PRO A 348 -3.60 14.35 -27.37
N ILE A 349 -3.02 13.14 -27.31
CA ILE A 349 -2.05 12.61 -28.24
C ILE A 349 -2.36 11.14 -28.50
N SER A 350 -2.06 10.64 -29.70
CA SER A 350 -2.08 9.20 -29.95
C SER A 350 -0.94 8.52 -29.21
N LEU A 351 -1.27 7.44 -28.50
CA LEU A 351 -0.41 6.56 -27.73
C LEU A 351 -0.49 5.13 -28.29
N ASP A 352 0.65 4.50 -28.47
CA ASP A 352 0.78 3.07 -28.79
C ASP A 352 1.11 2.25 -27.52
N LYS A 353 1.06 0.92 -27.61
CA LYS A 353 1.35 0.00 -26.49
C LYS A 353 2.75 0.20 -25.91
N ARG A 354 3.73 0.63 -26.71
CA ARG A 354 5.08 0.93 -26.20
C ARG A 354 5.07 2.20 -25.36
N ASP A 355 4.27 3.19 -25.75
CA ASP A 355 4.03 4.37 -24.91
C ASP A 355 3.39 3.96 -23.58
N LEU A 356 2.38 3.07 -23.59
CA LEU A 356 1.71 2.60 -22.38
C LEU A 356 2.65 1.80 -21.46
N LEU A 357 3.54 0.96 -22.01
CA LEU A 357 4.61 0.31 -21.25
C LEU A 357 5.56 1.32 -20.59
N ALA A 358 5.92 2.39 -21.31
CA ALA A 358 6.75 3.45 -20.76
C ALA A 358 6.03 4.20 -19.63
N LEU A 359 4.73 4.47 -19.78
CA LEU A 359 3.92 5.11 -18.75
C LEU A 359 3.74 4.21 -17.53
N MET A 360 3.56 2.90 -17.72
CA MET A 360 3.54 1.90 -16.64
C MET A 360 4.81 1.96 -15.79
N GLU A 361 5.99 1.98 -16.43
CA GLU A 361 7.26 2.08 -15.69
C GLU A 361 7.48 3.45 -15.03
N ILE A 362 6.98 4.54 -15.64
CA ILE A 362 7.00 5.86 -15.01
C ILE A 362 6.10 5.88 -13.78
N GLU A 363 4.93 5.25 -13.83
CA GLU A 363 4.02 5.13 -12.68
C GLU A 363 4.67 4.34 -11.55
N GLU A 364 5.32 3.22 -11.86
CA GLU A 364 5.94 2.36 -10.85
C GLU A 364 7.22 2.96 -10.23
N ARG A 365 8.08 3.60 -11.03
CA ARG A 365 9.41 4.02 -10.58
C ARG A 365 9.56 5.53 -10.39
N GLY A 366 8.65 6.32 -10.94
CA GLY A 366 8.72 7.78 -10.98
C GLY A 366 9.83 8.35 -11.89
N ARG A 367 10.96 7.66 -12.12
CA ARG A 367 11.99 8.05 -13.09
C ARG A 367 12.56 6.81 -13.78
N VAL A 368 12.55 6.84 -15.10
CA VAL A 368 13.07 5.78 -15.97
C VAL A 368 14.18 6.35 -16.84
N SER A 369 15.28 5.60 -17.02
CA SER A 369 16.38 6.03 -17.89
C SER A 369 16.01 5.86 -19.38
N ARG A 370 16.68 6.62 -20.25
CA ARG A 370 16.45 6.48 -21.71
C ARG A 370 16.84 5.09 -22.21
N ASP A 371 17.91 4.53 -21.65
CA ASP A 371 18.40 3.21 -22.07
C ASP A 371 17.46 2.10 -21.61
N GLN A 372 16.86 2.23 -20.42
CA GLN A 372 15.79 1.33 -19.96
C GLN A 372 14.58 1.38 -20.90
N LEU A 373 14.12 2.58 -21.27
CA LEU A 373 13.01 2.72 -22.21
C LEU A 373 13.35 2.14 -23.60
N ARG A 374 14.59 2.31 -24.07
CA ARG A 374 15.06 1.68 -25.32
C ARG A 374 15.08 0.16 -25.22
N SER A 375 15.57 -0.41 -24.12
CA SER A 375 15.60 -1.86 -23.93
C SER A 375 14.20 -2.48 -23.88
N MET A 376 13.18 -1.70 -23.51
CA MET A 376 11.77 -2.07 -23.58
C MET A 376 11.15 -1.86 -24.97
N GLY A 377 11.94 -1.45 -25.97
CA GLY A 377 11.50 -1.27 -27.34
C GLY A 377 10.90 0.10 -27.67
N LEU A 378 10.99 1.09 -26.77
CA LEU A 378 10.51 2.46 -27.05
C LEU A 378 11.52 3.22 -27.95
N PRO A 379 11.16 3.54 -29.21
CA PRO A 379 12.03 4.35 -30.07
C PRO A 379 12.04 5.81 -29.60
N ASN A 380 13.18 6.47 -29.78
CA ASN A 380 13.38 7.89 -29.43
C ASN A 380 12.79 8.31 -28.06
N PRO A 381 13.22 7.69 -26.93
CA PRO A 381 12.58 7.94 -25.63
C PRO A 381 12.51 9.40 -25.19
N ALA A 382 13.50 10.21 -25.58
CA ALA A 382 13.52 11.63 -25.22
C ALA A 382 12.37 12.42 -25.86
N GLU A 383 12.06 12.12 -27.12
CA GLU A 383 10.99 12.76 -27.88
C GLU A 383 9.63 12.30 -27.35
N ARG A 384 9.44 11.00 -27.17
CA ARG A 384 8.24 10.40 -26.58
C ARG A 384 7.95 10.96 -25.19
N PHE A 385 8.95 11.01 -24.31
CA PHE A 385 8.80 11.59 -22.98
C PHE A 385 8.42 13.09 -23.03
N SER A 386 9.02 13.85 -23.95
CA SER A 386 8.65 15.26 -24.18
C SER A 386 7.18 15.38 -24.61
N LYS A 387 6.71 14.48 -25.48
CA LYS A 387 5.32 14.40 -25.94
C LYS A 387 4.37 14.17 -24.76
N TYR A 388 4.65 13.22 -23.86
CA TYR A 388 3.82 12.96 -22.67
C TYR A 388 3.75 14.17 -21.72
N ARG A 389 4.88 14.85 -21.53
CA ARG A 389 4.98 16.07 -20.70
C ARG A 389 4.17 17.22 -21.29
N LYS A 390 4.30 17.47 -22.59
CA LYS A 390 3.53 18.51 -23.31
C LYS A 390 2.03 18.22 -23.29
N ALA A 391 1.65 16.95 -23.37
CA ALA A 391 0.28 16.47 -23.25
C ALA A 391 -0.30 16.58 -21.82
N GLY A 392 0.54 16.84 -20.81
CA GLY A 392 0.13 16.84 -19.41
C GLY A 392 -0.18 15.45 -18.84
N ILE A 393 0.09 14.37 -19.57
CA ILE A 393 -0.06 12.99 -19.10
C ILE A 393 0.97 12.72 -17.99
N VAL A 394 2.19 13.22 -18.17
CA VAL A 394 3.26 13.12 -17.19
C VAL A 394 3.51 14.49 -16.57
N VAL A 395 3.40 14.58 -15.24
CA VAL A 395 3.68 15.79 -14.48
C VAL A 395 4.95 15.61 -13.68
N LYS A 396 5.75 16.67 -13.56
CA LYS A 396 7.00 16.65 -12.80
C LYS A 396 6.70 17.16 -11.41
N GLY A 397 6.86 16.30 -10.42
CA GLY A 397 6.58 16.61 -9.02
C GLY A 397 6.88 15.41 -8.14
N TYR A 398 6.87 15.66 -6.83
CA TYR A 398 6.95 14.62 -5.82
C TYR A 398 5.64 14.62 -5.06
N PHE A 399 4.98 13.48 -4.91
CA PHE A 399 3.68 13.39 -4.27
C PHE A 399 3.77 12.52 -3.02
N PRO A 400 3.18 12.93 -1.89
CA PRO A 400 3.19 12.12 -0.67
C PRO A 400 2.30 10.88 -0.84
N THR A 401 2.71 9.77 -0.23
CA THR A 401 1.99 8.48 -0.33
C THR A 401 1.07 8.17 0.84
N GLY A 402 1.16 8.93 1.93
CA GLY A 402 0.59 8.54 3.23
C GLY A 402 1.60 7.87 4.15
N LEU A 403 2.58 7.16 3.58
CA LEU A 403 3.44 6.24 4.33
C LEU A 403 4.30 6.95 5.39
N GLY A 404 4.35 6.39 6.59
CA GLY A 404 5.08 6.95 7.74
C GLY A 404 4.44 8.17 8.45
N MET A 405 3.18 8.54 8.14
CA MET A 405 2.49 9.68 8.76
C MET A 405 1.60 9.37 9.97
N GLY A 406 1.29 8.10 10.27
CA GLY A 406 0.53 7.70 11.46
C GLY A 406 -0.58 6.68 11.17
N GLU A 407 -1.20 6.16 12.23
CA GLU A 407 -2.30 5.19 12.16
C GLU A 407 -3.48 5.74 11.37
N GLY A 408 -4.08 4.92 10.52
CA GLY A 408 -5.19 5.33 9.65
C GLY A 408 -6.54 5.27 10.36
N ILE A 409 -7.31 6.35 10.28
CA ILE A 409 -8.72 6.40 10.63
C ILE A 409 -9.50 6.81 9.37
N VAL A 410 -10.32 5.90 8.86
CA VAL A 410 -11.25 6.21 7.76
C VAL A 410 -12.43 6.98 8.33
N PHE A 411 -12.84 8.05 7.67
CA PHE A 411 -14.01 8.81 8.05
C PHE A 411 -14.85 9.20 6.85
N ARG A 412 -16.13 9.38 7.11
CA ARG A 412 -17.10 9.87 6.14
C ARG A 412 -18.01 10.90 6.77
N ILE A 413 -18.13 12.06 6.10
CA ILE A 413 -18.93 13.19 6.57
C ILE A 413 -19.88 13.61 5.45
N ASP A 414 -21.17 13.62 5.74
CA ASP A 414 -22.19 14.19 4.87
C ASP A 414 -22.13 15.72 4.97
N ALA A 415 -21.63 16.33 3.90
CA ALA A 415 -21.27 17.72 3.88
C ALA A 415 -21.37 18.29 2.46
N PRO A 416 -21.86 19.54 2.30
CA PRO A 416 -21.81 20.20 1.01
C PRO A 416 -20.36 20.57 0.63
N PHE A 417 -20.12 20.75 -0.67
CA PHE A 417 -18.79 21.02 -1.21
C PHE A 417 -18.12 22.26 -0.60
N LYS A 418 -18.89 23.31 -0.29
CA LYS A 418 -18.38 24.53 0.35
C LYS A 418 -17.62 24.28 1.67
N ASP A 419 -17.91 23.20 2.39
CA ASP A 419 -17.22 22.86 3.65
C ASP A 419 -15.94 22.05 3.44
N PHE A 420 -15.57 21.68 2.20
CA PHE A 420 -14.45 20.76 1.91
C PHE A 420 -13.11 21.20 2.49
N LEU A 421 -12.70 22.45 2.26
CA LEU A 421 -11.50 23.05 2.83
C LEU A 421 -11.62 23.33 4.33
N ARG A 422 -12.84 23.54 4.87
CA ARG A 422 -13.06 23.70 6.31
C ARG A 422 -12.84 22.39 7.05
N ILE A 423 -13.39 21.30 6.52
CA ILE A 423 -13.18 19.95 7.05
C ILE A 423 -11.71 19.57 6.96
N LYS A 424 -11.06 19.79 5.81
CA LYS A 424 -9.60 19.65 5.70
C LYS A 424 -8.88 20.46 6.78
N GLY A 425 -9.22 21.75 6.91
CA GLY A 425 -8.63 22.66 7.88
C GLY A 425 -8.75 22.17 9.32
N ALA A 426 -9.88 21.58 9.70
CA ALA A 426 -10.09 20.99 11.02
C ALA A 426 -9.10 19.84 11.29
N PHE A 427 -9.03 18.86 10.39
CA PHE A 427 -8.13 17.70 10.55
C PHE A 427 -6.66 18.12 10.46
N SER A 428 -6.30 18.98 9.51
CA SER A 428 -4.94 19.49 9.30
C SER A 428 -4.32 20.18 10.52
N ARG A 429 -5.11 20.58 11.52
CA ARG A 429 -4.56 21.18 12.75
C ARG A 429 -4.01 20.17 13.74
N VAL A 430 -4.39 18.90 13.59
CA VAL A 430 -4.12 17.85 14.59
C VAL A 430 -3.59 16.56 13.97
N CYS A 431 -3.72 16.36 12.66
CA CYS A 431 -3.22 15.16 11.99
C CYS A 431 -2.92 15.42 10.51
N SER A 432 -2.29 14.43 9.88
CA SER A 432 -2.27 14.35 8.41
C SER A 432 -3.65 13.88 7.92
N VAL A 433 -4.08 14.32 6.75
CA VAL A 433 -5.39 13.97 6.18
C VAL A 433 -5.32 13.86 4.66
N ILE A 434 -5.98 12.85 4.12
CA ILE A 434 -6.29 12.72 2.70
C ILE A 434 -7.81 12.73 2.59
N LEU A 435 -8.37 13.67 1.81
CA LEU A 435 -9.81 13.94 1.75
C LEU A 435 -10.27 14.00 0.29
N SER A 436 -11.29 13.23 -0.05
CA SER A 436 -11.97 13.28 -1.33
C SER A 436 -13.39 13.79 -1.17
N PHE A 437 -13.83 14.63 -2.11
CA PHE A 437 -15.24 14.98 -2.26
C PHE A 437 -15.81 14.23 -3.46
N THR A 438 -16.96 13.59 -3.26
CA THR A 438 -17.63 12.79 -4.28
C THR A 438 -19.05 13.31 -4.54
N GLU A 439 -19.50 13.20 -5.78
CA GLU A 439 -20.88 13.48 -6.20
C GLU A 439 -21.53 12.21 -6.75
N GLY A 440 -22.82 11.99 -6.45
CA GLY A 440 -23.56 10.80 -6.83
C GLY A 440 -24.31 10.20 -5.64
N ASP A 441 -24.43 8.87 -5.62
CA ASP A 441 -25.09 8.13 -4.53
C ASP A 441 -24.27 8.16 -3.24
N LEU A 442 -22.94 8.24 -3.37
CA LEU A 442 -21.98 8.43 -2.28
C LEU A 442 -21.57 9.91 -2.16
N SER A 443 -22.53 10.84 -2.16
CA SER A 443 -22.22 12.28 -2.10
C SER A 443 -21.58 12.69 -0.77
N GLY A 444 -20.67 13.66 -0.76
CA GLY A 444 -20.04 14.20 0.46
C GLY A 444 -18.55 13.89 0.56
N MET A 445 -18.03 13.82 1.77
CA MET A 445 -16.58 13.73 2.03
C MET A 445 -16.19 12.38 2.59
N THR A 446 -15.22 11.74 1.94
CA THR A 446 -14.61 10.49 2.44
C THR A 446 -13.11 10.69 2.50
N GLY A 447 -12.48 10.29 3.61
CA GLY A 447 -11.07 10.52 3.81
C GLY A 447 -10.43 9.57 4.80
N VAL A 448 -9.12 9.71 4.91
CA VAL A 448 -8.28 9.02 5.89
C VAL A 448 -7.51 10.07 6.68
N ALA A 449 -7.67 10.07 8.00
CA ALA A 449 -6.82 10.79 8.92
C ALA A 449 -5.67 9.87 9.34
N LEU A 450 -4.43 10.34 9.23
CA LEU A 450 -3.23 9.61 9.65
C LEU A 450 -2.71 10.26 10.93
N VAL A 451 -2.79 9.53 12.04
CA VAL A 451 -2.74 10.11 13.39
C VAL A 451 -1.68 9.44 14.26
N ASN A 452 -1.15 10.20 15.22
CA ASN A 452 -0.38 9.60 16.31
C ASN A 452 -1.33 8.78 17.20
N GLY A 453 -0.91 7.58 17.62
CA GLY A 453 -1.70 6.67 18.46
C GLY A 453 -2.25 7.33 19.73
N GLU A 454 -1.52 8.29 20.31
CA GLU A 454 -1.92 9.00 21.54
C GLU A 454 -3.20 9.84 21.38
N ILE A 455 -3.52 10.30 20.17
CA ILE A 455 -4.67 11.19 19.92
C ILE A 455 -5.84 10.53 19.18
N ILE A 456 -5.80 9.22 18.91
CA ILE A 456 -6.90 8.48 18.24
C ILE A 456 -8.24 8.73 18.98
N GLY A 457 -8.29 8.43 20.27
CA GLY A 457 -9.50 8.59 21.09
C GLY A 457 -10.00 10.04 21.15
N PRO A 458 -9.15 11.02 21.50
CA PRO A 458 -9.50 12.45 21.45
C PRO A 458 -10.01 12.92 20.09
N LEU A 459 -9.39 12.49 18.98
CA LEU A 459 -9.80 12.86 17.62
C LEU A 459 -11.20 12.33 17.30
N ILE A 460 -11.49 11.07 17.64
CA ILE A 460 -12.81 10.47 17.42
C ILE A 460 -13.88 11.26 18.18
N ARG A 461 -13.63 11.60 19.46
CA ARG A 461 -14.56 12.42 20.24
C ARG A 461 -14.74 13.80 19.66
N ALA A 462 -13.65 14.49 19.30
CA ALA A 462 -13.71 15.83 18.74
C ALA A 462 -14.47 15.88 17.42
N THR A 463 -14.22 14.91 16.53
CA THR A 463 -14.91 14.77 15.24
C THR A 463 -16.40 14.54 15.43
N LYS A 464 -16.79 13.64 16.36
CA LYS A 464 -18.20 13.42 16.73
C LYS A 464 -18.86 14.69 17.26
N MET A 465 -18.18 15.46 18.10
CA MET A 465 -18.72 16.71 18.65
C MET A 465 -18.87 17.81 17.58
N LEU A 466 -17.90 17.92 16.68
CA LEU A 466 -17.85 18.96 15.65
C LEU A 466 -18.87 18.72 14.53
N PHE A 467 -19.01 17.48 14.06
CA PHE A 467 -19.85 17.15 12.90
C PHE A 467 -21.19 16.52 13.28
N ARG A 468 -21.32 15.96 14.50
CA ARG A 468 -22.58 15.40 15.04
C ARG A 468 -23.22 14.41 14.05
N GLU A 469 -24.48 14.64 13.70
CA GLU A 469 -25.28 13.81 12.80
C GLU A 469 -24.72 13.75 11.37
N ARG A 470 -23.85 14.69 10.98
CA ARG A 470 -23.17 14.68 9.66
C ARG A 470 -22.06 13.63 9.59
N LEU A 471 -21.56 13.12 10.72
CA LEU A 471 -20.53 12.09 10.72
C LEU A 471 -21.17 10.71 10.48
N GLU A 472 -21.10 10.21 9.25
CA GLU A 472 -21.64 8.89 8.88
C GLU A 472 -20.76 7.74 9.42
N LEU A 473 -19.44 7.93 9.42
CA LEU A 473 -18.48 6.89 9.79
C LEU A 473 -17.19 7.51 10.35
N MET A 474 -16.61 6.87 11.36
CA MET A 474 -15.23 7.11 11.79
C MET A 474 -14.64 5.89 12.50
N GLU A 475 -13.73 5.19 11.83
CA GLU A 475 -13.22 3.90 12.30
C GLU A 475 -11.73 3.71 11.97
N PRO A 476 -10.98 2.94 12.77
CA PRO A 476 -9.64 2.51 12.41
C PRO A 476 -9.61 1.80 11.07
N ALA A 477 -8.51 2.00 10.32
CA ALA A 477 -8.29 1.31 9.06
C ALA A 477 -7.46 0.04 9.28
N VAL A 478 -7.89 -1.06 8.65
CA VAL A 478 -7.10 -2.30 8.53
C VAL A 478 -6.00 -2.12 7.49
N ALA A 479 -6.33 -1.45 6.38
CA ALA A 479 -5.41 -1.20 5.29
C ALA A 479 -5.57 0.22 4.75
N THR A 480 -4.45 0.96 4.75
CA THR A 480 -4.28 2.25 4.06
C THR A 480 -2.85 2.33 3.52
N GLY A 481 -2.66 3.01 2.41
CA GLY A 481 -1.33 3.19 1.84
C GLY A 481 -1.34 3.56 0.37
N PRO A 482 -0.15 3.58 -0.25
CA PRO A 482 -0.02 3.87 -1.67
C PRO A 482 -0.79 2.84 -2.50
N SER A 483 -1.30 3.33 -3.64
CA SER A 483 -1.88 2.51 -4.69
C SER A 483 -0.92 1.40 -5.11
N SER A 484 -1.48 0.22 -5.38
CA SER A 484 -0.76 -0.89 -6.00
C SER A 484 -1.09 -1.05 -7.48
N TRP A 485 -1.88 -0.13 -8.04
CA TRP A 485 -2.28 -0.09 -9.44
C TRP A 485 -1.09 -0.02 -10.38
N GLN A 486 -1.31 -0.46 -11.61
CA GLN A 486 -0.41 -0.28 -12.74
C GLN A 486 -1.24 -0.03 -13.99
N VAL A 487 -0.66 0.70 -14.94
CA VAL A 487 -1.27 0.95 -16.25
C VAL A 487 -1.56 -0.39 -16.94
N PRO A 488 -2.83 -0.73 -17.24
CA PRO A 488 -3.19 -2.01 -17.85
C PRO A 488 -2.96 -1.98 -19.36
N VAL A 489 -1.70 -2.17 -19.77
CA VAL A 489 -1.27 -2.05 -21.18
C VAL A 489 -2.06 -2.97 -22.11
N ASP A 490 -2.38 -4.19 -21.67
CA ASP A 490 -3.08 -5.18 -22.50
C ASP A 490 -4.53 -4.77 -22.82
N LEU A 491 -5.12 -3.90 -22.01
CA LEU A 491 -6.47 -3.36 -22.21
C LEU A 491 -6.47 -2.08 -23.06
N TRP A 492 -5.32 -1.63 -23.57
CA TRP A 492 -5.24 -0.43 -24.39
C TRP A 492 -5.65 -0.69 -25.84
N ASN A 493 -6.69 0.00 -26.30
CA ASN A 493 -7.12 0.01 -27.69
C ASN A 493 -6.48 1.20 -28.43
N GLU A 494 -5.46 0.92 -29.26
CA GLU A 494 -4.70 1.95 -29.98
C GLU A 494 -5.54 2.71 -31.02
N GLU A 495 -6.52 2.05 -31.66
CA GLU A 495 -7.35 2.69 -32.68
C GLU A 495 -8.30 3.71 -32.04
N LYS A 496 -8.95 3.31 -30.95
CA LYS A 496 -9.92 4.15 -30.24
C LYS A 496 -9.26 5.17 -29.33
N GLN A 497 -8.01 4.89 -28.90
CA GLN A 497 -7.26 5.63 -27.88
C GLN A 497 -7.96 5.59 -26.51
N GLU A 498 -8.36 4.39 -26.10
CA GLU A 498 -9.19 4.14 -24.92
C GLU A 498 -8.79 2.82 -24.24
N PHE A 499 -9.07 2.71 -22.94
CA PHE A 499 -8.97 1.43 -22.23
C PHE A 499 -10.26 0.62 -22.36
N GLU A 500 -10.14 -0.66 -22.68
CA GLU A 500 -11.23 -1.62 -22.68
C GLU A 500 -11.60 -2.00 -21.25
N PHE A 501 -12.86 -1.75 -20.88
CA PHE A 501 -13.37 -1.96 -19.53
C PHE A 501 -14.44 -3.05 -19.57
N ASP A 502 -14.22 -4.11 -18.82
CA ASP A 502 -15.16 -5.22 -18.70
C ASP A 502 -16.30 -4.87 -17.72
N LEU A 503 -17.23 -4.03 -18.19
CA LEU A 503 -18.40 -3.62 -17.42
C LEU A 503 -19.32 -4.81 -17.13
N ARG A 504 -19.36 -5.80 -18.03
CA ARG A 504 -20.25 -6.95 -17.90
C ARG A 504 -19.82 -7.80 -16.71
N SER A 505 -18.56 -8.23 -16.65
CA SER A 505 -18.06 -9.01 -15.50
C SER A 505 -18.17 -8.23 -14.19
N PHE A 506 -17.96 -6.90 -14.23
CA PHE A 506 -18.19 -6.05 -13.06
C PHE A 506 -19.65 -6.13 -12.58
N ILE A 507 -20.63 -5.94 -13.48
CA ILE A 507 -22.05 -6.03 -13.14
C ILE A 507 -22.44 -7.44 -12.68
N GLU A 508 -21.93 -8.48 -13.33
CA GLU A 508 -22.22 -9.88 -12.98
C GLU A 508 -21.76 -10.20 -11.55
N VAL A 509 -20.54 -9.82 -11.17
CA VAL A 509 -20.01 -10.03 -9.81
C VAL A 509 -20.81 -9.26 -8.75
N PHE A 510 -21.25 -8.04 -9.06
CA PHE A 510 -22.00 -7.18 -8.14
C PHE A 510 -23.53 -7.22 -8.38
N SER A 511 -24.03 -8.22 -9.10
CA SER A 511 -25.43 -8.29 -9.55
C SER A 511 -26.43 -8.35 -8.39
N ASP A 512 -26.08 -9.03 -7.30
CA ASP A 512 -26.90 -9.06 -6.08
C ASP A 512 -27.04 -7.70 -5.39
N ARG A 513 -26.13 -6.76 -5.68
CA ARG A 513 -26.11 -5.43 -5.07
C ARG A 513 -26.65 -4.37 -6.00
N ILE A 514 -26.36 -4.44 -7.30
CA ILE A 514 -26.77 -3.46 -8.29
C ILE A 514 -28.22 -3.74 -8.71
N LYS A 515 -29.12 -2.78 -8.47
CA LYS A 515 -30.52 -2.90 -8.89
C LYS A 515 -30.66 -2.45 -10.35
N GLY A 516 -31.08 -3.37 -11.21
CA GLY A 516 -31.45 -3.10 -12.60
C GLY A 516 -30.24 -3.09 -13.55
N SER A 517 -30.05 -4.21 -14.26
CA SER A 517 -29.36 -4.23 -15.55
C SER A 517 -30.39 -4.39 -16.65
#